data_AF-A0AAV1LWP9-F1
#
_entry.id   AF-A0AAV1LWP9-F1
#
_cell.length_a   1.000
_cell.length_b   1.000
_cell.length_c   1.000
_cell.angle_alpha   90.00
_cell.angle_beta   90.00
_cell.angle_gamma   90.00
#
_symmetry.space_group_name_H-M   'P 1'
#
loop_
_entity.id
_entity.type
_entity.pdbx_description
1 polymer ?
#
loop_
_entity_poly.entity_id
_entity_poly.type
_entity_poly.pdbx_seq_one_letter_code
_entity_poly.pdbx_strand_id
1 'polypeptide(L)'
;MIHMFVGLSFLLMDCWRDRDLFRFMNISFSHAVYCDTKGNEFSFENLFVQARNIRYVHIPENISILGNIKEAVKKDFKKKSFETSSVKKSRKAKKALKQHMQIVASLENTK
;
A
#
# COMPACT_ATOMS: atom_id res chain seq x y z
N MET A 1 -18.54 18.97 -17.09
CA MET A 1 -17.33 19.01 -16.26
C MET A 1 -17.76 18.65 -14.86
N ILE A 2 -17.33 17.50 -14.34
CA ILE A 2 -17.77 17.04 -13.02
C ILE A 2 -17.01 17.87 -11.98
N HIS A 3 -17.72 18.78 -11.32
CA HIS A 3 -17.18 19.60 -10.24
C HIS A 3 -17.65 18.95 -8.94
N MET A 4 -16.81 18.13 -8.32
CA MET A 4 -17.11 17.53 -7.03
C MET A 4 -16.50 18.40 -5.95
N PHE A 5 -17.34 19.19 -5.29
CA PHE A 5 -16.99 19.81 -4.02
C PHE A 5 -17.09 18.73 -2.95
N VAL A 6 -15.94 18.16 -2.56
CA VAL A 6 -15.86 17.33 -1.37
C VAL A 6 -16.01 18.23 -0.14
N GLY A 7 -17.27 18.38 0.30
CA GLY A 7 -17.60 18.91 1.61
C GLY A 7 -16.89 18.08 2.69
N LEU A 8 -16.23 18.81 3.58
CA LEU A 8 -15.39 18.32 4.66
C LEU A 8 -16.13 17.29 5.54
N SER A 9 -15.97 16.00 5.26
CA SER A 9 -16.24 14.92 6.23
C SER A 9 -15.48 13.67 5.81
N PHE A 10 -14.44 13.36 6.57
CA PHE A 10 -13.82 12.04 6.71
C PHE A 10 -13.64 11.26 5.39
N LEU A 11 -12.56 11.55 4.67
CA LEU A 11 -11.97 10.61 3.71
C LEU A 11 -11.44 9.39 4.49
N LEU A 12 -12.35 8.48 4.88
CA LEU A 12 -11.98 7.10 5.12
C LEU A 12 -11.72 6.49 3.74
N MET A 13 -10.54 6.79 3.21
CA MET A 13 -10.00 6.13 2.02
C MET A 13 -9.64 4.71 2.43
N ASP A 14 -10.66 3.87 2.62
CA ASP A 14 -10.54 2.43 2.74
C ASP A 14 -10.14 1.87 1.38
N CYS A 15 -8.86 2.10 1.06
CA CYS A 15 -8.15 1.44 -0.01
C CYS A 15 -8.13 -0.05 0.38
N TRP A 16 -9.11 -0.78 -0.14
CA TRP A 16 -9.26 -2.21 0.02
C TRP A 16 -7.89 -2.89 -0.06
N ARG A 17 -7.54 -3.54 1.06
CA ARG A 17 -6.35 -4.32 1.23
C ARG A 17 -6.52 -5.62 0.44
N ASP A 18 -6.33 -5.57 -0.87
CA ASP A 18 -5.77 -6.72 -1.56
C ASP A 18 -4.96 -6.29 -2.79
N ARG A 19 -3.87 -7.04 -2.92
CA ARG A 19 -2.74 -6.97 -3.82
C ARG A 19 -3.00 -6.47 -5.26
N ASP A 20 -1.99 -5.71 -5.74
CA ASP A 20 -1.56 -5.63 -7.14
C ASP A 20 -2.46 -4.95 -8.19
N LEU A 21 -3.20 -3.90 -7.81
CA LEU A 21 -3.88 -3.03 -8.79
C LEU A 21 -3.60 -1.52 -8.58
N PHE A 22 -2.33 -1.15 -8.36
CA PHE A 22 -1.87 0.25 -8.23
C PHE A 22 -1.95 1.08 -9.54
N ARG A 23 -2.98 0.93 -10.38
CA ARG A 23 -3.01 1.59 -11.69
C ARG A 23 -4.27 2.35 -12.02
N PHE A 24 -5.25 2.40 -11.12
CA PHE A 24 -6.50 3.09 -11.38
C PHE A 24 -6.82 4.04 -10.23
N MET A 25 -6.97 5.32 -10.56
CA MET A 25 -7.42 6.38 -9.64
C MET A 25 -8.92 6.23 -9.32
N ASN A 26 -9.37 5.05 -8.94
CA ASN A 26 -10.76 4.86 -8.54
C ASN A 26 -10.94 5.43 -7.12
N ILE A 27 -11.97 6.25 -6.93
CA ILE A 27 -12.24 6.91 -5.64
C ILE A 27 -13.65 6.54 -5.19
N SER A 28 -13.76 6.03 -3.97
CA SER A 28 -15.04 5.86 -3.27
C SER A 28 -15.17 6.97 -2.23
N PHE A 29 -16.28 7.69 -2.25
CA PHE A 29 -16.63 8.69 -1.25
C PHE A 29 -17.78 8.17 -0.40
N SER A 30 -17.72 8.48 0.89
CA SER A 30 -18.83 8.33 1.83
C SER A 30 -19.38 9.72 2.15
N HIS A 31 -20.70 9.87 2.12
CA HIS A 31 -21.42 11.14 2.33
C HIS A 31 -20.97 12.28 1.40
N ALA A 32 -21.10 12.10 0.10
CA ALA A 32 -20.67 13.08 -0.91
C ALA A 32 -21.85 13.83 -1.54
N VAL A 33 -21.59 15.08 -1.94
CA VAL A 33 -22.50 15.88 -2.77
C VAL A 33 -21.95 15.95 -4.19
N TYR A 34 -22.75 15.52 -5.15
CA TYR A 34 -22.45 15.61 -6.58
C TYR A 34 -23.12 16.85 -7.17
N CYS A 35 -22.35 17.69 -7.86
CA CYS A 35 -22.87 18.85 -8.56
C CYS A 35 -22.88 18.61 -10.08
N ASP A 36 -24.04 18.75 -10.70
CA ASP A 36 -24.17 18.70 -12.15
C ASP A 36 -23.71 20.02 -12.81
N THR A 37 -23.48 20.04 -14.12
CA THR A 37 -23.08 21.25 -14.84
C THR A 37 -24.16 22.33 -14.86
N LYS A 38 -25.41 21.95 -14.56
CA LYS A 38 -26.53 22.88 -14.41
C LYS A 38 -26.62 23.48 -12.99
N GLY A 39 -25.71 23.10 -12.08
CA GLY A 39 -25.71 23.55 -10.69
C GLY A 39 -26.67 22.79 -9.78
N ASN A 40 -27.22 21.67 -10.22
CA ASN A 40 -28.04 20.81 -9.37
C ASN A 40 -27.15 19.99 -8.44
N GLU A 41 -27.52 19.93 -7.17
CA GLU A 41 -26.80 19.19 -6.14
C GLU A 41 -27.55 17.92 -5.75
N PHE A 42 -26.81 16.81 -5.66
CA PHE A 42 -27.35 15.51 -5.28
C PHE A 42 -26.50 14.91 -4.17
N SER A 43 -27.11 14.67 -3.01
CA SER A 43 -26.46 14.01 -1.87
C SER A 43 -26.50 12.50 -2.01
N PHE A 44 -25.35 11.85 -1.85
CA PHE A 44 -25.20 10.40 -1.89
C PHE A 44 -24.51 9.90 -0.62
N GLU A 45 -25.00 8.80 -0.06
CA GLU A 45 -24.33 8.13 1.05
C GLU A 45 -23.03 7.45 0.59
N ASN A 46 -23.06 6.79 -0.56
CA ASN A 46 -21.90 6.13 -1.16
C ASN A 46 -21.81 6.51 -2.64
N LEU A 47 -20.67 7.05 -3.06
CA LEU A 47 -20.41 7.46 -4.43
C LEU A 47 -19.09 6.86 -4.92
N PHE A 48 -19.14 6.11 -6.03
CA PHE A 48 -17.96 5.53 -6.64
C PHE A 48 -17.65 6.19 -7.98
N VAL A 49 -16.44 6.74 -8.09
CA VAL A 49 -15.95 7.43 -9.29
C VAL A 49 -14.81 6.63 -9.91
N GLN A 50 -15.00 6.26 -11.18
CA GLN A 50 -13.98 5.57 -11.97
C GLN A 50 -12.86 6.54 -12.39
N ALA A 51 -11.64 6.02 -12.45
CA ALA A 51 -10.44 6.77 -12.86
C ALA A 51 -10.59 7.58 -14.16
N ARG A 52 -11.28 7.04 -15.18
CA ARG A 52 -11.47 7.70 -16.48
C ARG A 52 -12.29 8.98 -16.42
N ASN A 53 -13.07 9.17 -15.36
CA ASN A 53 -13.97 10.31 -15.21
C ASN A 53 -13.35 11.43 -14.35
N ILE A 54 -12.17 11.21 -13.79
CA ILE A 54 -11.49 12.17 -12.92
C ILE A 54 -10.57 13.05 -13.76
N ARG A 55 -10.76 14.37 -13.66
CA ARG A 55 -9.90 15.39 -14.31
C ARG A 55 -9.08 16.18 -13.31
N TYR A 56 -9.72 16.59 -12.22
CA TYR A 56 -9.12 17.38 -11.16
C TYR A 56 -9.56 16.81 -9.81
N VAL A 57 -8.63 16.86 -8.85
CA VAL A 57 -8.91 16.55 -7.45
C VAL A 57 -8.51 17.78 -6.65
N HIS A 58 -9.47 18.36 -5.94
CA HIS A 58 -9.19 19.49 -5.06
C HIS A 58 -8.57 18.98 -3.77
N ILE A 59 -7.33 19.38 -3.52
CA ILE A 59 -6.63 19.09 -2.28
C ILE A 59 -6.73 20.35 -1.41
N PRO A 60 -7.21 20.24 -0.16
CA PRO A 60 -7.36 21.40 0.70
C PRO A 60 -5.98 21.93 1.14
N GLU A 61 -5.87 23.24 1.31
CA GLU A 61 -4.58 23.93 1.52
C GLU A 61 -3.90 23.59 2.85
N ASN A 62 -4.66 23.10 3.83
CA ASN A 62 -4.14 22.65 5.11
C ASN A 62 -3.31 21.35 5.02
N ILE A 63 -3.35 20.65 3.88
CA ILE A 63 -2.63 19.39 3.68
C ILE A 63 -1.33 19.66 2.91
N SER A 64 -0.19 19.44 3.57
CA SER A 64 1.11 19.52 2.90
C SER A 64 1.30 18.32 1.96
N ILE A 65 1.21 18.57 0.65
CA ILE A 65 1.36 17.55 -0.41
C ILE A 65 2.70 16.82 -0.27
N LEU A 66 3.80 17.56 -0.14
CA LEU A 66 5.15 16.99 -0.05
C LEU A 66 5.35 16.17 1.23
N GLY A 67 4.76 16.59 2.35
CA GLY A 67 4.79 15.83 3.60
C GLY A 67 4.10 14.47 3.44
N ASN A 68 2.88 14.50 2.88
CA ASN A 68 2.07 13.30 2.67
C ASN A 68 2.72 12.33 1.67
N ILE A 69 3.32 12.84 0.58
CA ILE A 69 4.06 11.99 -0.38
C ILE A 69 5.23 11.28 0.31
N LYS A 70 6.03 12.02 1.11
CA LYS A 70 7.17 11.44 1.84
C LYS A 70 6.73 10.37 2.83
N GLU A 71 5.64 10.61 3.55
CA GLU A 71 5.10 9.65 4.51
C GLU A 71 4.53 8.39 3.83
N ALA A 72 3.80 8.55 2.73
CA ALA A 72 3.27 7.44 1.94
C ALA A 72 4.41 6.55 1.42
N VAL A 73 5.41 7.16 0.78
CA VAL A 73 6.59 6.46 0.26
C VAL A 73 7.35 5.74 1.39
N LYS A 74 7.54 6.38 2.54
CA LYS A 74 8.18 5.76 3.72
C LYS A 74 7.40 4.55 4.24
N LYS A 75 6.07 4.61 4.24
CA LYS A 75 5.19 3.51 4.67
C LYS A 75 5.31 2.30 3.74
N ASP A 76 5.42 2.53 2.43
CA ASP A 76 5.63 1.46 1.44
C ASP A 76 7.00 0.80 1.59
N PHE A 77 8.07 1.58 1.82
CA PHE A 77 9.39 1.01 2.08
C PHE A 77 9.47 0.24 3.41
N LYS A 78 8.80 0.71 4.48
CA LYS A 78 8.73 0.00 5.76
C LYS A 78 7.97 -1.33 5.68
N LYS A 79 6.99 -1.46 4.78
CA LYS A 79 6.30 -2.75 4.56
C LYS A 79 7.16 -3.74 3.76
N LYS A 80 8.14 -3.26 2.99
CA LYS A 80 9.07 -4.11 2.25
C LYS A 80 10.16 -4.75 3.11
N SER A 81 10.38 -4.26 4.34
CA SER A 81 11.06 -5.04 5.37
C SER A 81 10.09 -6.06 5.98
N PHE A 82 9.61 -6.99 5.16
CA PHE A 82 9.01 -8.21 5.65
C PHE A 82 10.15 -9.04 6.26
N GLU A 83 10.25 -8.95 7.57
CA GLU A 83 10.76 -9.98 8.46
C GLU A 83 12.16 -10.52 8.11
N THR A 84 13.19 -9.93 8.72
CA THR A 84 14.31 -10.72 9.24
C THR A 84 13.83 -11.59 10.41
N SER A 85 12.72 -12.32 10.27
CA SER A 85 12.41 -13.43 11.16
C SER A 85 13.47 -14.49 10.85
N SER A 86 14.53 -14.52 11.67
CA SER A 86 15.55 -15.57 11.76
C SER A 86 15.66 -16.39 10.47
N VAL A 87 16.54 -16.03 9.53
CA VAL A 87 16.83 -16.88 8.37
C VAL A 87 17.27 -18.23 8.93
N LYS A 88 16.33 -19.18 9.07
CA LYS A 88 16.63 -20.54 9.48
C LYS A 88 17.56 -21.02 8.38
N LYS A 89 18.85 -21.23 8.72
CA LYS A 89 19.88 -21.65 7.77
C LYS A 89 19.27 -22.71 6.87
N SER A 90 19.28 -22.46 5.56
CA SER A 90 18.66 -23.34 4.57
C SER A 90 19.03 -24.79 4.84
N ARG A 91 18.10 -25.73 4.62
CA ARG A 91 18.35 -27.17 4.80
C ARG A 91 19.66 -27.61 4.13
N LYS A 92 20.02 -26.98 3.00
CA LYS A 92 21.30 -27.17 2.30
C LYS A 92 22.51 -26.73 3.13
N ALA A 93 22.46 -25.56 3.76
CA ALA A 93 23.52 -25.04 4.64
C ALA A 93 23.70 -25.91 5.90
N LYS A 94 22.60 -26.41 6.50
CA LYS A 94 22.67 -27.32 7.65
C LYS A 94 23.26 -28.68 7.27
N LYS A 95 22.92 -29.21 6.08
CA LYS A 95 23.48 -30.47 5.56
C LYS A 95 24.98 -30.35 5.28
N ALA A 96 25.42 -29.27 4.64
CA ALA A 96 26.83 -29.01 4.36
C ALA A 96 27.66 -28.93 5.65
N LEU A 97 27.17 -28.21 6.67
CA LEU A 97 27.83 -28.12 7.97
C LEU A 97 27.98 -29.50 8.65
N LYS A 98 26.92 -30.31 8.64
CA LYS A 98 26.94 -31.65 9.24
C LYS A 98 27.96 -32.55 8.54
N GLN A 99 27.98 -32.55 7.21
CA GLN A 99 28.93 -33.33 6.42
C GLN A 99 30.37 -32.92 6.71
N HIS A 100 30.63 -31.61 6.79
CA HIS A 100 31.96 -31.10 7.12
C HIS A 100 32.44 -31.60 8.49
N MET A 101 31.60 -31.50 9.53
CA MET A 101 31.96 -32.00 10.87
C MET A 101 32.22 -33.50 10.89
N GLN A 102 31.45 -34.30 10.14
CA GLN A 102 31.67 -35.75 10.05
C GLN A 102 33.01 -36.08 9.38
N ILE A 103 33.40 -35.34 8.34
CA ILE A 103 34.69 -35.52 7.67
C ILE A 103 35.83 -35.21 8.64
N VAL A 104 35.77 -34.08 9.35
CA VAL A 104 36.78 -33.70 10.34
C VAL A 104 36.91 -34.78 11.42
N ALA A 105 35.80 -35.25 11.98
CA ALA A 105 35.82 -36.30 13.00
C ALA A 105 36.41 -37.64 12.48
N SER A 106 36.15 -37.99 11.21
CA SER A 106 36.74 -39.20 10.62
C SER A 106 38.26 -39.11 10.48
N LEU A 107 38.79 -37.93 10.16
CA LEU A 107 40.23 -37.70 10.04
C LEU A 107 40.94 -37.77 11.41
N GLU A 108 40.28 -37.33 12.48
CA GLU A 108 40.81 -37.41 13.84
C GLU A 108 40.94 -38.85 14.36
N ASN A 109 40.06 -39.77 13.93
CA ASN A 109 40.11 -41.19 14.32
C ASN A 109 41.11 -42.03 13.50
N THR A 110 41.75 -41.45 12.48
CA THR A 110 42.70 -42.16 11.60
C THR A 110 44.17 -41.84 11.93
N LYS A 111 44.42 -41.20 13.08
CA LYS A 111 45.75 -41.00 13.67
C LYS A 111 45.97 -42.00 14.80
#